data_AF-A0A6P4IDV2-F1
#
_entry.id   AF-A0A6P4IDV2-F1
#
_cell.length_a   1.000
_cell.length_b   1.000
_cell.length_c   1.000
_cell.angle_alpha   90.00
_cell.angle_beta   90.00
_cell.angle_gamma   90.00
#
_symmetry.space_group_name_H-M   'P 1'
#
loop_
_entity.id
_entity.type
_entity.pdbx_description
1 polymer ?
#
loop_
_entity_poly.entity_id
_entity_poly.type
_entity_poly.pdbx_seq_one_letter_code
_entity_poly.pdbx_strand_id
1 'polypeptide(L)'
;MTFGVKMSKGELRNAFQRRQWSPEEKFAAYFEDKVMLANDINIDLEELLENIIEGIPAPALRNQARIQCFSEPMQILRAFAEVRLPERKTGSTSTKQLSGRVASNKDLRCANCNSKGHFAKECLKPKREPGSCYACGTMGHFVGQCPERKSANTNNYNAS
;
A
#
# COMPACT_ATOMS: atom_id res chain seq x y z
N MET A 1 28.42 -33.10 -23.23
CA MET A 1 27.02 -33.50 -22.98
C MET A 1 26.60 -32.94 -21.62
N THR A 2 25.91 -31.81 -21.58
CA THR A 2 25.39 -31.23 -20.33
C THR A 2 24.13 -32.00 -19.92
N PHE A 3 24.24 -32.81 -18.89
CA PHE A 3 23.09 -33.49 -18.27
C PHE A 3 22.12 -32.43 -17.77
N GLY A 4 21.00 -32.27 -18.47
CA GLY A 4 19.89 -31.43 -18.01
C GLY A 4 19.33 -32.06 -16.74
N VAL A 5 19.67 -31.49 -15.59
CA VAL A 5 19.05 -31.83 -14.31
C VAL A 5 17.57 -31.50 -14.46
N LYS A 6 16.73 -32.53 -14.63
CA LYS A 6 15.28 -32.37 -14.62
C LYS A 6 14.90 -31.87 -13.24
N MET A 7 14.42 -30.63 -13.16
CA MET A 7 13.93 -30.06 -11.92
C MET A 7 12.82 -30.94 -11.36
N SER A 8 12.82 -31.15 -10.04
CA SER A 8 11.76 -31.86 -9.35
C SER A 8 10.43 -31.12 -9.50
N LYS A 9 9.30 -31.85 -9.47
CA LYS A 9 7.95 -31.26 -9.49
C LYS A 9 7.74 -30.20 -8.39
N GLY A 10 8.37 -30.39 -7.23
CA GLY A 10 8.34 -29.41 -6.15
C GLY A 10 9.11 -28.12 -6.48
N GLU A 11 10.25 -28.25 -7.17
CA GLU A 11 11.06 -27.11 -7.60
C GLU A 11 10.37 -26.32 -8.71
N LEU A 12 9.69 -27.00 -9.63
CA LEU A 12 8.88 -26.37 -10.67
C LEU A 12 7.69 -25.60 -10.08
N ARG A 13 7.00 -26.16 -9.08
CA ARG A 13 5.93 -25.45 -8.37
C ARG A 13 6.45 -24.21 -7.66
N ASN A 14 7.60 -24.30 -7.00
CA ASN A 14 8.22 -23.15 -6.34
C ASN A 14 8.64 -22.09 -7.37
N ALA A 15 9.24 -22.48 -8.49
CA ALA A 15 9.59 -21.58 -9.58
C ALA A 15 8.35 -20.89 -10.17
N PHE A 16 7.27 -21.65 -10.41
CA PHE A 16 5.99 -21.12 -10.86
C PHE A 16 5.45 -20.05 -9.90
N GLN A 17 5.40 -20.33 -8.60
CA GLN A 17 4.87 -19.38 -7.61
C GLN A 17 5.75 -18.13 -7.46
N ARG A 18 7.07 -18.28 -7.55
CA ARG A 18 8.02 -17.17 -7.38
C ARG A 18 8.20 -16.32 -8.62
N ARG A 19 7.79 -16.78 -9.81
CA ARG A 19 7.83 -16.00 -11.04
C ARG A 19 6.90 -14.79 -10.90
N GLN A 20 7.48 -13.60 -10.95
CA GLN A 20 6.79 -12.32 -10.91
C GLN A 20 7.18 -11.52 -12.15
N TRP A 21 6.27 -10.66 -12.61
CA TRP A 21 6.55 -9.77 -13.73
C TRP A 21 7.58 -8.71 -13.33
N SER A 22 8.68 -8.62 -14.08
CA SER A 22 9.71 -7.58 -13.89
C SER A 22 9.38 -6.31 -14.68
N PRO A 23 9.74 -5.11 -14.19
CA PRO A 23 9.64 -3.87 -14.97
C PRO A 23 10.55 -3.84 -16.21
N GLU A 24 11.58 -4.67 -16.24
CA GLU A 24 12.57 -4.73 -17.32
C GLU A 24 12.11 -5.59 -18.51
N GLU A 25 10.99 -6.31 -18.37
CA GLU A 25 10.46 -7.21 -19.40
C GLU A 25 9.04 -6.80 -19.82
N LYS A 26 8.64 -7.26 -21.02
CA LYS A 26 7.25 -7.15 -21.47
C LYS A 26 6.38 -8.18 -20.75
N PHE A 27 5.11 -7.85 -20.54
CA PHE A 27 4.14 -8.77 -19.91
C PHE A 27 4.04 -10.11 -20.65
N ALA A 28 4.14 -10.11 -21.98
CA ALA A 28 4.11 -11.32 -22.80
C ALA A 28 5.19 -12.35 -22.41
N ALA A 29 6.42 -11.90 -22.16
CA ALA A 29 7.52 -12.79 -21.75
C ALA A 29 7.24 -13.42 -20.38
N TYR A 30 6.77 -12.62 -19.43
CA TYR A 30 6.32 -13.12 -18.13
C TYR A 30 5.17 -14.14 -18.24
N PHE A 31 4.19 -13.86 -19.10
CA PHE A 31 3.03 -14.73 -19.32
C PHE A 31 3.44 -16.08 -19.91
N GLU A 32 4.29 -16.07 -20.95
CA GLU A 32 4.80 -17.28 -21.60
C GLU A 32 5.55 -18.16 -20.59
N ASP A 33 6.46 -17.59 -19.81
CA ASP A 33 7.18 -18.33 -18.75
C ASP A 33 6.23 -18.96 -17.73
N LYS A 34 5.20 -18.23 -17.30
CA LYS A 34 4.18 -18.74 -16.37
C LYS A 34 3.41 -19.91 -16.98
N VAL A 35 3.00 -19.81 -18.25
CA VAL A 35 2.27 -20.87 -18.94
C VAL A 35 3.15 -22.10 -19.13
N MET A 36 4.43 -21.94 -19.49
CA MET A 36 5.36 -23.07 -19.58
C MET A 36 5.51 -23.78 -18.23
N LEU A 37 5.77 -23.03 -17.17
CA LEU A 37 5.90 -23.58 -15.82
C LEU A 37 4.60 -24.27 -15.34
N ALA A 38 3.43 -23.74 -15.70
CA ALA A 38 2.13 -24.33 -15.37
C ALA A 38 1.87 -25.65 -16.09
N ASN A 39 2.26 -25.73 -17.37
CA ASN A 39 2.12 -26.94 -18.18
C ASN A 39 2.88 -28.14 -17.56
N ASP A 40 4.07 -27.89 -16.99
CA ASP A 40 4.89 -28.94 -16.37
C ASP A 40 4.35 -29.44 -15.01
N ILE A 41 3.50 -28.67 -14.34
CA ILE A 41 2.95 -29.01 -13.01
C ILE A 41 1.47 -29.42 -13.02
N ASN A 42 0.83 -29.39 -14.20
CA ASN A 42 -0.58 -29.74 -14.42
C ASN A 42 -1.52 -28.98 -13.46
N ILE A 43 -1.45 -27.66 -13.52
CA ILE A 43 -2.32 -26.72 -12.80
C ILE A 43 -3.62 -26.50 -13.58
N ASP A 44 -4.73 -26.32 -12.86
CA ASP A 44 -6.01 -26.00 -13.49
C ASP A 44 -6.06 -24.54 -13.98
N LEU A 45 -7.05 -24.24 -14.83
CA LEU A 45 -7.16 -22.94 -15.48
C LEU A 45 -7.41 -21.79 -14.49
N GLU A 46 -8.23 -22.00 -13.46
CA GLU A 46 -8.55 -20.96 -12.48
C GLU A 46 -7.33 -20.67 -11.60
N GLU A 47 -6.62 -21.72 -11.15
CA GLU A 47 -5.36 -21.57 -10.42
C GLU A 47 -4.29 -20.87 -11.30
N LEU A 48 -4.23 -21.16 -12.60
CA LEU A 48 -3.33 -20.46 -13.53
C LEU A 48 -3.66 -18.96 -13.61
N LEU A 49 -4.93 -18.59 -13.74
CA LEU A 49 -5.37 -17.19 -13.81
C LEU A 49 -5.00 -16.44 -12.53
N GLU A 50 -5.31 -17.02 -11.36
CA GLU A 50 -4.96 -16.42 -10.06
C GLU A 50 -3.43 -16.26 -9.94
N ASN A 51 -2.65 -17.26 -10.32
CA ASN A 51 -1.18 -17.19 -10.23
C ASN A 51 -0.55 -16.20 -11.21
N ILE A 52 -1.16 -15.95 -12.37
CA ILE A 52 -0.74 -14.91 -13.31
C ILE A 52 -1.00 -13.54 -12.69
N ILE A 53 -2.18 -13.33 -12.09
CA ILE A 53 -2.55 -12.07 -11.43
C ILE A 53 -1.66 -11.82 -10.21
N GLU A 54 -1.41 -12.84 -9.40
CA GLU A 54 -0.58 -12.75 -8.18
C GLU A 54 0.90 -12.43 -8.48
N GLY A 55 1.40 -12.77 -9.66
CA GLY A 55 2.75 -12.40 -10.08
C GLY A 55 2.90 -10.94 -10.53
N ILE A 56 1.83 -10.14 -10.59
CA ILE A 56 1.89 -8.70 -10.91
C ILE A 56 2.37 -7.92 -9.67
N PRO A 57 3.55 -7.28 -9.67
CA PRO A 57 4.11 -6.65 -8.47
C PRO A 57 3.37 -5.37 -8.03
N ALA A 58 2.65 -4.72 -8.94
CA ALA A 58 1.89 -3.50 -8.66
C ALA A 58 0.48 -3.82 -8.13
N PRO A 59 0.15 -3.48 -6.86
CA PRO A 59 -1.14 -3.85 -6.27
C PRO A 59 -2.35 -3.24 -6.99
N ALA A 60 -2.21 -2.02 -7.52
CA ALA A 60 -3.29 -1.36 -8.26
C ALA A 60 -3.65 -2.14 -9.53
N LEU A 61 -2.65 -2.55 -10.32
CA LEU A 61 -2.85 -3.34 -11.53
C LEU A 61 -3.41 -4.73 -11.22
N ARG A 62 -2.92 -5.36 -10.14
CA ARG A 62 -3.44 -6.64 -9.65
C ARG A 62 -4.92 -6.56 -9.27
N ASN A 63 -5.29 -5.56 -8.48
CA ASN A 63 -6.67 -5.36 -8.07
C ASN A 63 -7.56 -5.06 -9.28
N GLN A 64 -7.07 -4.27 -10.23
CA GLN A 64 -7.78 -4.01 -11.48
C GLN A 64 -8.00 -5.30 -12.28
N ALA A 65 -6.98 -6.18 -12.39
CA ALA A 65 -7.13 -7.47 -13.06
C ALA A 65 -8.19 -8.35 -12.39
N ARG A 66 -8.23 -8.38 -11.05
CA ARG A 66 -9.26 -9.09 -10.29
C ARG A 66 -10.67 -8.56 -10.56
N ILE A 67 -10.84 -7.24 -10.58
CA ILE A 67 -12.15 -6.61 -10.84
C ILE A 67 -12.65 -6.91 -12.25
N GLN A 68 -11.74 -7.06 -13.22
CA GLN A 68 -12.10 -7.40 -14.60
C GLN A 68 -12.58 -8.85 -14.77
N CYS A 69 -12.40 -9.73 -13.77
CA CYS A 69 -12.91 -11.10 -13.75
C CYS A 69 -12.62 -11.90 -15.05
N PHE A 70 -11.37 -11.84 -15.54
CA PHE A 70 -10.97 -12.57 -16.75
C PHE A 70 -11.23 -14.07 -16.62
N SER A 71 -11.84 -14.67 -17.65
CA SER A 71 -12.15 -16.11 -17.68
C SER A 71 -11.14 -16.93 -18.48
N GLU A 72 -10.24 -16.28 -19.23
CA GLU A 72 -9.24 -16.95 -20.07
C GLU A 72 -7.87 -16.25 -20.00
N PRO A 73 -6.75 -17.01 -19.97
CA PRO A 73 -5.41 -16.44 -19.87
C PRO A 73 -5.07 -15.47 -21.02
N MET A 74 -5.53 -15.76 -22.23
CA MET A 74 -5.30 -14.92 -23.41
C MET A 74 -5.99 -13.55 -23.30
N GLN A 75 -7.05 -13.41 -22.50
CA GLN A 75 -7.68 -12.11 -22.25
C GLN A 75 -6.76 -11.23 -21.39
N ILE A 76 -6.08 -11.81 -20.39
CA ILE A 76 -5.08 -11.10 -19.57
C ILE A 76 -3.91 -10.67 -20.46
N LEU A 77 -3.37 -11.56 -21.30
CA LEU A 77 -2.27 -11.24 -22.21
C LEU A 77 -2.61 -10.02 -23.08
N ARG A 78 -3.79 -10.01 -23.70
CA ARG A 78 -4.23 -8.88 -24.54
C ARG A 78 -4.45 -7.60 -23.74
N ALA A 79 -5.07 -7.69 -22.56
CA ALA A 79 -5.33 -6.53 -21.72
C ALA A 79 -4.04 -5.87 -21.19
N PHE A 80 -2.99 -6.66 -20.96
CA PHE A 80 -1.72 -6.20 -20.39
C PHE A 80 -0.59 -6.03 -21.40
N ALA A 81 -0.82 -6.29 -22.71
CA ALA A 81 0.21 -6.24 -23.74
C ALA A 81 0.96 -4.89 -23.80
N GLU A 82 0.22 -3.79 -23.65
CA GLU A 82 0.76 -2.42 -23.72
C GLU A 82 1.08 -1.83 -22.33
N VAL A 83 0.76 -2.55 -21.25
CA VAL A 83 0.97 -2.06 -19.89
C VAL A 83 2.46 -2.14 -19.55
N ARG A 84 2.99 -1.07 -18.95
CA ARG A 84 4.35 -1.04 -18.41
C ARG A 84 4.30 -0.84 -16.90
N LEU A 85 5.14 -1.58 -16.18
CA LEU A 85 5.29 -1.37 -14.75
C LEU A 85 6.03 -0.04 -14.50
N PRO A 86 5.63 0.74 -13.49
CA PRO A 86 6.35 1.95 -13.12
C PRO A 86 7.74 1.58 -12.61
N GLU A 87 8.77 2.22 -13.15
CA GLU A 87 10.14 2.08 -12.66
C GLU A 87 10.17 2.52 -11.19
N ARG A 88 10.57 1.59 -10.33
CA ARG A 88 10.72 1.85 -8.89
C ARG A 88 11.86 2.86 -8.72
N LYS A 89 11.55 4.15 -8.67
CA LYS A 89 12.53 5.16 -8.24
C LYS A 89 12.89 4.85 -6.78
N THR A 90 14.07 4.28 -6.58
CA THR A 90 14.72 4.08 -5.28
C THR A 90 15.05 5.44 -4.68
N GLY A 91 14.03 6.12 -4.10
CA GLY A 91 14.22 7.47 -3.59
C GLY A 91 13.11 8.06 -2.74
N SER A 92 12.09 7.29 -2.35
CA SER A 92 11.01 7.81 -1.50
C SER A 92 10.94 7.04 -0.20
N THR A 93 11.49 7.67 0.84
CA THR A 93 11.33 7.33 2.24
C THR A 93 9.96 6.74 2.56
N SER A 94 9.98 5.56 3.16
CA SER A 94 8.84 4.92 3.82
C SER A 94 8.00 5.94 4.58
N THR A 95 6.70 5.99 4.30
CA THR A 95 5.75 6.21 5.38
C THR A 95 4.64 5.19 5.25
N LYS A 96 4.53 4.43 6.33
CA LYS A 96 3.64 3.32 6.58
C LYS A 96 2.18 3.74 6.35
N GLN A 97 1.39 2.76 5.93
CA GLN A 97 -0.06 2.78 5.76
C GLN A 97 -0.82 3.50 6.89
N LEU A 98 -1.97 4.10 6.57
CA LEU A 98 -3.27 3.66 7.05
C LEU A 98 -4.40 4.43 6.34
N SER A 99 -5.49 3.73 6.09
CA SER A 99 -6.76 4.21 5.52
C SER A 99 -7.17 5.61 5.99
N GLY A 100 -7.39 6.52 5.04
CA GLY A 100 -7.99 7.83 5.29
C GLY A 100 -9.23 7.99 4.44
N ARG A 101 -10.42 7.90 5.06
CA ARG A 101 -11.56 8.69 4.59
C ARG A 101 -11.04 10.12 4.42
N VAL A 102 -11.36 10.75 3.29
CA VAL A 102 -11.06 12.16 3.04
C VAL A 102 -11.87 12.99 4.05
N ALA A 103 -11.34 13.13 5.26
CA ALA A 103 -11.83 14.08 6.23
C ALA A 103 -11.35 15.44 5.75
N SER A 104 -12.30 16.23 5.24
CA SER A 104 -12.10 17.64 4.95
C SER A 104 -11.22 18.27 6.02
N ASN A 105 -10.19 19.00 5.59
CA ASN A 105 -9.11 19.65 6.35
C ASN A 105 -9.56 20.54 7.54
N LYS A 106 -10.86 20.63 7.81
CA LYS A 106 -11.50 21.42 8.85
C LYS A 106 -11.36 20.84 10.26
N ASP A 107 -11.05 19.55 10.43
CA ASP A 107 -10.86 18.96 11.76
C ASP A 107 -9.41 18.62 12.15
N LEU A 108 -8.45 18.87 11.24
CA LEU A 108 -7.03 18.72 11.56
C LEU A 108 -6.63 19.75 12.64
N ARG A 109 -6.16 19.26 13.80
CA ARG A 109 -5.59 20.08 14.87
C ARG A 109 -4.06 19.99 14.87
N CYS A 110 -3.42 21.15 14.96
CA CYS A 110 -1.97 21.28 15.06
C CYS A 110 -1.45 20.66 16.36
N ALA A 111 -0.50 19.72 16.27
CA ALA A 111 0.11 19.09 17.44
C ALA A 111 1.05 20.02 18.26
N ASN A 112 1.38 21.21 17.74
CA ASN A 112 2.15 22.21 18.48
C ASN A 112 1.25 23.13 19.32
N CYS A 113 0.19 23.69 18.72
CA CYS A 113 -0.63 24.74 19.34
C CYS A 113 -2.12 24.38 19.50
N ASN A 114 -2.50 23.15 19.17
CA ASN A 114 -3.87 22.61 19.25
C ASN A 114 -4.95 23.39 18.47
N SER A 115 -4.53 24.32 17.61
CA SER A 115 -5.39 25.12 16.74
C SER A 115 -5.71 24.35 15.45
N LYS A 116 -6.89 24.58 14.86
CA LYS A 116 -7.31 23.88 13.64
C LYS A 116 -6.65 24.46 12.38
N GLY A 117 -6.62 23.69 11.30
CA GLY A 117 -6.33 24.16 9.94
C GLY A 117 -4.86 24.18 9.52
N HIS A 118 -3.93 23.64 10.33
CA HIS A 118 -2.52 23.50 9.94
C HIS A 118 -1.84 22.34 10.68
N PHE A 119 -0.73 21.84 10.14
CA PHE A 119 0.11 20.85 10.81
C PHE A 119 1.13 21.51 11.76
N ALA A 120 1.66 20.75 12.73
CA ALA A 120 2.72 21.23 13.63
C ALA A 120 3.98 21.72 12.91
N LYS A 121 4.24 21.19 11.70
CA LYS A 121 5.36 21.60 10.84
C LYS A 121 5.19 23.01 10.26
N GLU A 122 3.95 23.46 10.09
CA GLU A 122 3.57 24.76 9.53
C GLU A 122 3.20 25.76 10.64
N CYS A 123 3.38 25.37 11.91
CA CYS A 123 2.99 26.20 13.04
C CYS A 123 4.02 27.32 13.25
N LEU A 124 3.57 28.58 13.15
CA LEU A 124 4.40 29.76 13.40
C LEU A 124 4.59 30.07 14.90
N LYS A 125 3.87 29.38 15.79
CA LYS A 125 4.04 29.51 17.24
C LYS A 125 5.32 28.80 17.68
N PRO A 126 5.99 29.27 18.76
CA PRO A 126 7.15 28.59 19.31
C PRO A 126 6.85 27.12 19.60
N LYS A 127 7.86 26.27 19.45
CA LYS A 127 7.73 24.83 19.74
C LYS A 127 7.42 24.65 21.21
N ARG A 128 6.34 23.94 21.52
CA ARG A 128 6.00 23.56 22.88
C ARG A 128 7.07 22.63 23.47
N GLU A 129 7.31 22.75 24.77
CA GLU A 129 8.20 21.81 25.46
C GLU A 129 7.64 20.37 25.40
N PRO A 130 8.48 19.37 25.14
CA PRO A 130 8.04 17.98 25.07
C PRO A 130 7.49 17.54 26.42
N GLY A 131 6.26 17.00 26.40
CA GLY A 131 5.55 16.58 27.62
C GLY A 131 4.66 17.66 28.24
N SER A 132 4.60 18.88 27.69
CA SER A 132 3.71 19.92 28.24
C SER A 132 2.26 19.66 27.85
N CYS A 133 1.32 20.21 28.60
CA CYS A 133 -0.10 20.09 28.30
C CYS A 133 -0.45 20.81 26.99
N TYR A 134 -1.12 20.13 26.06
CA TYR A 134 -1.53 20.75 24.78
C TYR A 134 -2.61 21.84 24.92
N ALA A 135 -3.18 22.04 26.12
CA ALA A 135 -4.20 23.06 26.37
C ALA A 135 -3.62 24.36 26.94
N CYS A 136 -2.77 24.28 27.98
CA CYS A 136 -2.22 25.46 28.67
C CYS A 136 -0.69 25.60 28.53
N GLY A 137 0.00 24.60 27.96
CA GLY A 137 1.45 24.66 27.76
C GLY A 137 2.32 24.40 28.99
N THR A 138 1.72 24.13 30.17
CA THR A 138 2.49 23.83 31.38
C THR A 138 2.81 22.34 31.53
N MET A 139 3.88 22.04 32.27
CA MET A 139 4.33 20.68 32.57
C MET A 139 3.51 20.03 33.71
N GLY A 140 3.58 18.71 33.83
CA GLY A 140 3.04 17.98 34.99
C GLY A 140 1.60 17.46 34.84
N HIS A 141 0.93 17.68 33.71
CA HIS A 141 -0.39 17.07 33.43
C HIS A 141 -0.67 16.93 31.94
N PHE A 142 -1.60 16.04 31.59
CA PHE A 142 -2.14 15.91 30.24
C PHE A 142 -3.43 16.72 30.06
N VAL A 143 -3.85 16.95 28.82
CA VAL A 143 -5.04 17.76 28.47
C VAL A 143 -6.29 17.38 29.25
N GLY A 144 -6.53 16.08 29.48
CA GLY A 144 -7.70 15.61 30.23
C GLY A 144 -7.66 15.94 31.74
N GLN A 145 -6.49 16.26 32.27
CA GLN A 145 -6.25 16.64 33.66
C GLN A 145 -5.87 18.13 33.79
N CYS A 146 -6.07 18.92 32.72
CA CYS A 146 -5.69 20.31 32.72
C CYS A 146 -6.57 21.14 33.67
N PRO A 147 -5.99 21.77 34.71
CA PRO A 147 -6.76 22.57 35.66
C PRO A 147 -7.40 23.79 34.98
N GLU A 148 -6.75 24.35 33.96
CA GLU A 148 -7.26 25.51 33.22
C GLU A 148 -8.41 25.17 32.26
N ARG A 149 -8.53 23.90 31.83
CA ARG A 149 -9.70 23.45 31.05
C ARG A 149 -10.97 23.34 31.88
N LYS A 150 -10.87 23.15 33.20
CA LYS A 150 -12.05 23.03 34.07
C LYS A 150 -12.76 24.36 34.27
N SER A 151 -12.06 25.49 34.11
CA SER A 151 -12.62 26.84 34.27
C SER A 151 -13.31 27.36 33.00
N ALA A 152 -13.04 26.77 31.83
CA ALA A 152 -13.69 27.08 30.57
C ALA A 152 -14.68 25.97 30.20
N ASN A 153 -15.73 25.78 31.01
CA ASN A 153 -16.89 24.99 30.59
C ASN A 153 -17.69 25.78 29.54
N THR A 154 -17.11 25.90 28.35
CA THR A 154 -17.87 25.95 27.11
C THR A 154 -17.45 24.70 26.36
N ASN A 155 -18.15 23.60 26.66
CA ASN A 155 -18.09 22.38 25.89
C ASN A 155 -18.44 22.70 24.42
N ASN A 156 -17.44 23.01 23.59
CA ASN A 156 -17.58 22.88 22.14
C ASN A 156 -17.17 21.45 21.74
N TYR A 157 -17.87 20.48 22.34
CA TYR A 157 -18.05 19.16 21.79
C TYR A 157 -19.51 19.07 21.40
N ASN A 158 -19.75 19.33 20.11
CA ASN A 158 -20.97 19.19 19.31
C ASN A 158 -21.66 20.52 18.93
N ALA A 159 -21.46 20.92 17.68
CA ALA A 159 -22.40 21.72 16.92
C ALA A 159 -22.35 21.21 15.47
N SER A 160 -23.55 20.90 14.96
CA SER A 160 -23.90 20.34 13.66
C SER A 160 -23.23 20.98 12.44
#